data_AF-A0A9W6TZ52-F1
#
_entry.id   AF-A0A9W6TZ52-F1
#
_cell.length_a   1.000
_cell.length_b   1.000
_cell.length_c   1.000
_cell.angle_alpha   90.00
_cell.angle_beta   90.00
_cell.angle_gamma   90.00
#
_symmetry.space_group_name_H-M   'P 1'
#
loop_
_entity.id
_entity.type
_entity.pdbx_description
1 polymer ?
#
loop_
_entity_poly.entity_id
_entity_poly.type
_entity_poly.pdbx_seq_one_letter_code
_entity_poly.pdbx_strand_id
1 'polypeptide(L)'
;MAGYKSQDANAKRKFGMTLEHVNTLLQKQKYLCGLCYCQLTADTASADRINNNLGHIDGNILVSCVKCNTARKDMSLKGFRYKKLLEFNSDRLVYSIDKEEKNIYSKMKANIAGGPSILFNRYAKRNETMIRGGKVCKKIIGYDANALYLWALGNEMPCGRLTTVEAYDGIIDDIKADKVFGFLECDIRTPEHLKQYFGEMTPIFKNVLIDCTNESVIGKHMFDHNEARKQSRAKPARKLIGSFFGEKILIYTPLLKWYLSHGMEMTKT
;
A
#
# COMPACT_ATOMS: atom_id res chain seq x y z
N MET A 1 5.77 14.96 -45.96
CA MET A 1 4.73 16.02 -45.92
C MET A 1 3.44 15.68 -46.68
N ALA A 2 3.50 15.04 -47.86
CA ALA A 2 2.31 14.71 -48.65
C ALA A 2 1.20 13.99 -47.86
N GLY A 3 1.56 13.00 -47.02
CA GLY A 3 0.59 12.27 -46.19
C GLY A 3 -0.22 13.17 -45.23
N TYR A 4 0.44 14.10 -44.53
CA TYR A 4 -0.24 15.04 -43.62
C TYR A 4 -1.17 16.00 -44.36
N LYS A 5 -0.77 16.46 -45.54
CA LYS A 5 -1.59 17.34 -46.40
C LYS A 5 -2.88 16.63 -46.83
N SER A 6 -2.78 15.38 -47.29
CA SER A 6 -3.95 14.57 -47.64
C SER A 6 -4.84 14.27 -46.44
N GLN A 7 -4.24 13.95 -45.27
CA GLN A 7 -4.97 13.71 -44.03
C GLN A 7 -5.81 14.92 -43.59
N ASP A 8 -5.25 16.12 -43.68
CA ASP A 8 -5.94 17.35 -43.29
C ASP A 8 -7.01 17.75 -44.31
N ALA A 9 -6.74 17.60 -45.62
CA ALA A 9 -7.75 17.82 -46.66
C ALA A 9 -8.98 16.91 -46.47
N ASN A 10 -8.76 15.61 -46.24
CA ASN A 10 -9.85 14.64 -46.01
C ASN A 10 -10.69 14.98 -44.78
N ALA A 11 -10.06 15.51 -43.73
CA ALA A 11 -10.74 15.91 -42.50
C ALA A 11 -11.22 17.37 -42.51
N LYS A 12 -11.16 18.07 -43.66
CA LYS A 12 -11.52 19.50 -43.82
C LYS A 12 -10.78 20.44 -42.84
N ARG A 13 -9.50 20.15 -42.56
CA ARG A 13 -8.62 20.95 -41.69
C ARG A 13 -7.58 21.70 -42.52
N LYS A 14 -7.12 22.87 -42.05
CA LYS A 14 -6.11 23.68 -42.73
C LYS A 14 -4.73 23.04 -42.61
N PHE A 15 -4.00 22.95 -43.71
CA PHE A 15 -2.60 22.54 -43.73
C PHE A 15 -1.70 23.76 -43.98
N GLY A 16 -0.67 23.94 -43.16
CA GLY A 16 0.27 25.07 -43.22
C GLY A 16 1.55 24.80 -42.44
N MET A 17 1.94 23.54 -42.30
CA MET A 17 3.19 23.11 -41.66
C MET A 17 4.38 23.35 -42.58
N THR A 18 5.42 24.00 -42.07
CA THR A 18 6.69 24.21 -42.80
C THR A 18 7.80 23.28 -42.30
N LEU A 19 8.75 22.92 -43.18
CA LEU A 19 9.94 22.13 -42.78
C LEU A 19 10.82 22.90 -41.79
N GLU A 20 10.96 24.20 -41.99
CA GLU A 20 11.74 25.08 -41.10
C GLU A 20 11.20 25.06 -39.67
N HIS A 21 9.87 25.15 -39.51
CA HIS A 21 9.24 25.06 -38.20
C HIS A 21 9.44 23.68 -37.56
N VAL A 22 9.26 22.59 -38.32
CA VAL A 22 9.48 21.22 -37.81
C VAL A 22 10.94 21.01 -37.38
N ASN A 23 11.91 21.50 -38.15
CA ASN A 23 13.34 21.43 -37.79
C ASN A 23 13.63 22.23 -36.51
N THR A 24 13.03 23.42 -36.38
CA THR A 24 13.13 24.24 -35.16
C THR A 24 12.56 23.49 -33.94
N LEU A 25 11.42 22.81 -34.09
CA LEU A 25 10.82 22.01 -33.02
C LEU A 25 11.70 20.81 -32.65
N LEU A 26 12.24 20.09 -33.63
CA LEU A 26 13.17 18.98 -33.40
C LEU A 26 14.39 19.41 -32.57
N GLN A 27 15.02 20.54 -32.93
CA GLN A 27 16.16 21.09 -32.19
C GLN A 27 15.76 21.50 -30.77
N LYS A 28 14.64 22.24 -30.62
CA LYS A 28 14.13 22.64 -29.29
C LYS A 28 13.81 21.44 -28.39
N GLN A 29 13.29 20.36 -28.97
CA GLN A 29 13.00 19.12 -28.26
C GLN A 29 14.24 18.21 -28.10
N LYS A 30 15.43 18.66 -28.53
CA LYS A 30 16.67 17.87 -28.49
C LYS A 30 16.54 16.51 -29.17
N TYR A 31 15.77 16.45 -30.25
CA TYR A 31 15.47 15.21 -30.99
C TYR A 31 14.82 14.12 -30.11
N LEU A 32 14.10 14.51 -29.05
CA LEU A 32 13.31 13.60 -28.21
C LEU A 32 11.82 13.73 -28.52
N CYS A 33 11.10 12.62 -28.37
CA CYS A 33 9.64 12.60 -28.46
C CYS A 33 9.04 13.51 -27.37
N GLY A 34 8.19 14.46 -27.76
CA GLY A 34 7.53 15.39 -26.81
C GLY A 34 6.48 14.76 -25.88
N LEU A 35 6.30 13.43 -25.93
CA LEU A 35 5.35 12.66 -25.12
C LEU A 35 6.03 11.60 -24.25
N CYS A 36 6.97 10.81 -24.79
CA CYS A 36 7.64 9.73 -24.04
C CYS A 36 9.16 9.90 -23.91
N TYR A 37 9.74 10.97 -24.45
CA TYR A 37 11.17 11.27 -24.40
C TYR A 37 12.10 10.21 -25.02
N CYS A 38 11.59 9.27 -25.81
CA CYS A 38 12.47 8.40 -26.60
C CYS A 38 13.21 9.20 -27.67
N GLN A 39 14.42 8.74 -28.02
CA GLN A 39 15.18 9.30 -29.13
C GLN A 39 14.39 9.21 -30.43
N LEU A 40 14.35 10.30 -31.19
CA LEU A 40 13.75 10.35 -32.52
C LEU A 40 14.81 10.14 -33.59
N THR A 41 14.44 9.37 -34.59
CA THR A 41 15.15 9.16 -35.86
C THR A 41 14.25 9.62 -37.01
N ALA A 42 14.79 9.65 -38.23
CA ALA A 42 14.01 9.97 -39.43
C ALA A 42 12.79 9.04 -39.61
N ASP A 43 12.92 7.76 -39.23
CA ASP A 43 11.86 6.75 -39.43
C ASP A 43 10.82 6.75 -38.30
N THR A 44 11.20 7.25 -37.12
CA THR A 44 10.34 7.17 -35.93
C THR A 44 9.65 8.49 -35.59
N ALA A 45 10.08 9.62 -36.17
CA ALA A 45 9.52 10.94 -35.89
C ALA A 45 8.18 11.15 -36.61
N SER A 46 7.27 11.86 -35.95
CA SER A 46 5.97 12.26 -36.49
C SER A 46 5.62 13.67 -36.05
N ALA A 47 4.97 14.43 -36.93
CA ALA A 47 4.26 15.64 -36.56
C ALA A 47 2.92 15.25 -35.90
N ASP A 48 2.72 15.66 -34.65
CA ASP A 48 1.53 15.39 -33.86
C ASP A 48 0.81 16.70 -33.55
N ARG A 49 -0.50 16.74 -33.76
CA ARG A 49 -1.29 17.97 -33.63
C ARG A 49 -1.53 18.29 -32.16
N ILE A 50 -1.18 19.48 -31.69
CA ILE A 50 -1.44 19.88 -30.30
C ILE A 50 -2.95 19.92 -30.02
N ASN A 51 -3.70 20.58 -30.91
CA ASN A 51 -5.15 20.60 -30.94
C ASN A 51 -5.65 19.74 -32.12
N ASN A 52 -6.40 18.68 -31.82
CA ASN A 52 -6.93 17.73 -32.80
C ASN A 52 -8.01 18.32 -33.71
N ASN A 53 -8.64 19.42 -33.31
CA ASN A 53 -9.64 20.14 -34.11
C ASN A 53 -8.99 21.02 -35.19
N LEU A 54 -7.68 21.31 -35.06
CA LEU A 54 -6.91 22.08 -36.02
C LEU A 54 -6.08 21.13 -36.91
N GLY A 55 -5.65 21.62 -38.08
CA GLY A 55 -4.75 20.85 -38.95
C GLY A 55 -3.29 21.03 -38.57
N HIS A 56 -2.40 20.47 -39.38
CA HIS A 56 -0.96 20.65 -39.24
C HIS A 56 -0.61 22.04 -39.76
N ILE A 57 -0.60 23.02 -38.86
CA ILE A 57 -0.17 24.40 -39.08
C ILE A 57 0.95 24.74 -38.11
N ASP A 58 1.85 25.62 -38.50
CA ASP A 58 2.90 26.10 -37.60
C ASP A 58 2.28 26.66 -36.30
N GLY A 59 2.84 26.27 -35.16
CA GLY A 59 2.28 26.57 -33.82
C GLY A 59 1.25 25.55 -33.29
N ASN A 60 0.73 24.63 -34.11
CA ASN A 60 -0.15 23.53 -33.66
C ASN A 60 0.51 22.15 -33.69
N ILE A 61 1.84 22.09 -33.66
CA ILE A 61 2.60 20.85 -33.86
C ILE A 61 3.51 20.59 -32.68
N LEU A 62 3.46 19.35 -32.18
CA LEU A 62 4.44 18.73 -31.31
C LEU A 62 5.14 17.63 -32.11
N VAL A 63 6.46 17.52 -32.04
CA VAL A 63 7.13 16.37 -32.65
C VAL A 63 7.07 15.20 -31.67
N SER A 64 6.47 14.08 -32.06
CA SER A 64 6.37 12.87 -31.23
C SER A 64 6.87 11.65 -31.99
N CYS A 65 7.07 10.53 -31.31
CA CYS A 65 7.33 9.28 -32.01
C CYS A 65 6.03 8.72 -32.59
N VAL A 66 6.11 8.01 -33.72
CA VAL A 66 4.94 7.40 -34.39
C VAL A 66 4.10 6.59 -33.40
N LYS A 67 4.75 5.78 -32.53
CA LYS A 67 4.06 4.99 -31.50
C LYS A 67 3.18 5.85 -30.58
N CYS A 68 3.67 7.00 -30.13
CA CYS A 68 2.89 7.90 -29.26
C CYS A 68 1.77 8.61 -30.02
N ASN A 69 2.04 9.10 -31.24
CA ASN A 69 1.02 9.76 -32.05
C ASN A 69 -0.16 8.81 -32.34
N THR A 70 0.15 7.59 -32.79
CA THR A 70 -0.87 6.54 -33.05
C THR A 70 -1.63 6.17 -31.78
N ALA A 71 -0.95 6.02 -30.65
CA ALA A 71 -1.59 5.69 -29.38
C ALA A 71 -2.46 6.83 -28.82
N ARG A 72 -2.13 8.10 -29.11
CA ARG A 72 -2.87 9.27 -28.65
C ARG A 72 -4.22 9.42 -29.34
N LYS A 73 -4.32 9.04 -30.62
CA LYS A 73 -5.55 9.17 -31.44
C LYS A 73 -6.10 10.60 -31.38
N ASP A 74 -7.29 10.78 -30.82
CA ASP A 74 -8.02 12.02 -30.64
C ASP A 74 -7.95 12.57 -29.20
N MET A 75 -7.28 11.87 -28.29
CA MET A 75 -7.11 12.30 -26.90
C MET A 75 -6.32 13.61 -26.84
N SER A 76 -6.75 14.52 -25.97
CA SER A 76 -6.02 15.77 -25.76
C SER A 76 -4.58 15.50 -25.31
N LEU A 77 -3.67 16.41 -25.68
CA LEU A 77 -2.26 16.29 -25.32
C LEU A 77 -2.05 16.19 -23.81
N LYS A 78 -2.84 16.96 -23.04
CA LYS A 78 -2.87 16.92 -21.57
C LYS A 78 -3.34 15.55 -21.06
N GLY A 79 -4.43 15.01 -21.61
CA GLY A 79 -4.96 13.70 -21.23
C GLY A 79 -3.97 12.57 -21.51
N PHE A 80 -3.31 12.59 -22.67
CA PHE A 80 -2.35 11.55 -23.03
C PHE A 80 -1.05 11.62 -22.23
N ARG A 81 -0.55 12.83 -21.94
CA ARG A 81 0.57 13.00 -21.01
C ARG A 81 0.24 12.48 -19.61
N TYR A 82 -0.97 12.76 -19.12
CA TYR A 82 -1.43 12.21 -17.85
C TYR A 82 -1.50 10.68 -17.89
N LYS A 83 -2.07 10.09 -18.96
CA LYS A 83 -2.07 8.64 -19.16
C LYS A 83 -0.66 8.05 -19.13
N LYS A 84 0.30 8.66 -19.85
CA LYS A 84 1.70 8.22 -19.85
C LYS A 84 2.36 8.31 -18.48
N LEU A 85 2.06 9.35 -17.72
CA LEU A 85 2.51 9.50 -16.35
C LEU A 85 1.96 8.38 -15.46
N LEU A 86 0.68 8.03 -15.60
CA LEU A 86 0.07 6.91 -14.88
C LEU A 86 0.68 5.57 -15.29
N GLU A 87 0.90 5.33 -16.58
CA GLU A 87 1.55 4.11 -17.08
C GLU A 87 2.98 3.96 -16.52
N PHE A 88 3.76 5.05 -16.54
CA PHE A 88 5.14 5.05 -16.05
C PHE A 88 5.26 4.79 -14.54
N ASN A 89 4.24 5.17 -13.78
CA ASN A 89 4.20 4.97 -12.32
C ASN A 89 3.16 3.91 -11.93
N SER A 90 2.77 3.02 -12.84
CA SER A 90 1.69 2.06 -12.57
C SER A 90 2.01 1.11 -11.41
N ASP A 91 3.30 0.88 -11.16
CA ASP A 91 3.90 0.13 -10.05
C ASP A 91 4.26 1.00 -8.83
N ARG A 92 3.95 2.29 -8.84
CA ARG A 92 4.33 3.27 -7.79
C ARG A 92 3.17 4.12 -7.29
N LEU A 93 2.02 4.05 -7.97
CA LEU A 93 0.85 4.83 -7.62
C LEU A 93 -0.03 4.06 -6.64
N VAL A 94 -0.60 4.78 -5.68
CA VAL A 94 -1.69 4.27 -4.86
C VAL A 94 -2.98 4.52 -5.64
N TYR A 95 -3.68 3.44 -6.01
CA TYR A 95 -4.97 3.51 -6.68
C TYR A 95 -6.08 3.59 -5.65
N SER A 96 -7.13 4.35 -5.95
CA SER A 96 -8.37 4.30 -5.16
C SER A 96 -9.00 2.92 -5.30
N ILE A 97 -9.35 2.32 -4.16
CA ILE A 97 -10.05 1.04 -4.15
C ILE A 97 -11.47 1.24 -4.66
N ASP A 98 -11.86 0.48 -5.68
CA ASP A 98 -13.18 0.59 -6.31
C ASP A 98 -14.05 -0.68 -6.15
N LYS A 99 -15.15 -0.74 -6.90
CA LYS A 99 -16.13 -1.83 -6.81
C LYS A 99 -15.54 -3.18 -7.24
N GLU A 100 -14.57 -3.20 -8.16
CA GLU A 100 -13.92 -4.43 -8.63
C GLU A 100 -13.11 -5.08 -7.49
N GLU A 101 -12.54 -4.25 -6.62
CA GLU A 101 -11.66 -4.66 -5.51
C GLU A 101 -12.41 -4.80 -4.18
N LYS A 102 -13.75 -4.77 -4.17
CA LYS A 102 -14.60 -4.79 -2.96
C LYS A 102 -14.28 -5.96 -2.00
N ASN A 103 -13.97 -7.13 -2.54
CA ASN A 103 -13.65 -8.30 -1.72
C ASN A 103 -12.32 -8.13 -0.99
N ILE A 104 -11.29 -7.64 -1.68
CA ILE A 104 -9.98 -7.32 -1.10
C ILE A 104 -10.13 -6.21 -0.05
N TYR A 105 -10.89 -5.16 -0.37
CA TYR A 105 -11.23 -4.10 0.58
C TYR A 105 -11.83 -4.67 1.87
N SER A 106 -12.81 -5.55 1.75
CA SER A 106 -13.51 -6.13 2.89
C SER A 106 -12.55 -6.98 3.74
N LYS A 107 -11.66 -7.75 3.10
CA LYS A 107 -10.63 -8.55 3.76
C LYS A 107 -9.62 -7.68 4.50
N MET A 108 -9.09 -6.64 3.86
CA MET A 108 -8.19 -5.67 4.49
C MET A 108 -8.89 -4.96 5.66
N LYS A 109 -10.12 -4.48 5.45
CA LYS A 109 -10.88 -3.75 6.48
C LYS A 109 -11.16 -4.60 7.72
N ALA A 110 -11.40 -5.89 7.56
CA ALA A 110 -11.59 -6.82 8.67
C ALA A 110 -10.30 -7.06 9.48
N ASN A 111 -9.13 -6.88 8.85
CA ASN A 111 -7.81 -7.12 9.45
C ASN A 111 -7.08 -5.83 9.89
N ILE A 112 -7.56 -4.64 9.48
CA ILE A 112 -7.03 -3.37 9.98
C ILE A 112 -7.33 -3.25 11.47
N ALA A 113 -6.27 -3.07 12.25
CA ALA A 113 -6.32 -2.73 13.67
C ALA A 113 -5.78 -1.32 13.90
N GLY A 114 -6.22 -0.70 14.99
CA GLY A 114 -5.64 0.55 15.49
C GLY A 114 -4.34 0.31 16.26
N GLY A 115 -3.77 1.38 16.81
CA GLY A 115 -2.64 1.29 17.71
C GLY A 115 -3.00 0.49 18.98
N PRO A 116 -2.15 -0.46 19.41
CA PRO A 116 -2.38 -1.17 20.65
C PRO A 116 -2.15 -0.24 21.85
N SER A 117 -3.18 -0.04 22.66
CA SER A 117 -3.05 0.62 23.98
C SER A 117 -3.02 -0.46 25.05
N ILE A 118 -1.82 -0.78 25.52
CA ILE A 118 -1.57 -1.91 26.42
C ILE A 118 -1.06 -1.39 27.76
N LEU A 119 -1.70 -1.84 28.84
CA LEU A 119 -1.26 -1.60 30.21
C LEU A 119 -0.60 -2.87 30.76
N PHE A 120 0.73 -2.95 30.68
CA PHE A 120 1.49 -4.11 31.17
C PHE A 120 1.58 -4.16 32.70
N ASN A 121 1.68 -3.01 33.35
CA ASN A 121 1.69 -2.89 34.80
C ASN A 121 0.82 -1.69 35.22
N ARG A 122 -0.09 -1.92 36.17
CA ARG A 122 -1.00 -0.88 36.70
C ARG A 122 -0.32 0.01 37.74
N TYR A 123 0.76 -0.46 38.36
CA TYR A 123 1.45 0.27 39.42
C TYR A 123 2.95 -0.04 39.45
N ALA A 124 3.76 1.02 39.39
CA ALA A 124 5.18 0.93 39.65
C ALA A 124 5.63 2.12 40.50
N LYS A 125 6.45 1.84 41.52
CA LYS A 125 7.02 2.84 42.40
C LYS A 125 8.50 2.59 42.62
N ARG A 126 9.27 3.68 42.50
CA ARG A 126 10.71 3.69 42.75
C ARG A 126 11.01 3.21 44.17
N ASN A 127 12.02 2.34 44.28
CA ASN A 127 12.50 1.68 45.51
C ASN A 127 11.52 0.69 46.16
N GLU A 128 10.36 0.42 45.55
CA GLU A 128 9.34 -0.47 46.13
C GLU A 128 8.93 -1.61 45.18
N THR A 129 8.64 -1.30 43.91
CA THR A 129 8.18 -2.32 42.97
C THR A 129 9.34 -3.23 42.52
N MET A 130 9.14 -4.54 42.63
CA MET A 130 10.04 -5.56 42.08
C MET A 130 9.79 -5.73 40.58
N ILE A 131 10.85 -5.64 39.77
CA ILE A 131 10.83 -5.81 38.32
C ILE A 131 11.47 -7.15 37.93
N ARG A 132 11.46 -7.48 36.62
CA ARG A 132 11.97 -8.74 36.06
C ARG A 132 13.35 -9.11 36.64
N GLY A 133 13.48 -10.37 37.07
CA GLY A 133 14.70 -10.88 37.70
C GLY A 133 14.87 -10.48 39.17
N GLY A 134 13.79 -10.10 39.86
CA GLY A 134 13.83 -9.81 41.31
C GLY A 134 14.59 -8.54 41.66
N LYS A 135 14.71 -7.59 40.72
CA LYS A 135 15.40 -6.31 40.96
C LYS A 135 14.42 -5.27 41.46
N VAL A 136 14.87 -4.33 42.30
CA VAL A 136 14.03 -3.21 42.74
C VAL A 136 14.03 -2.11 41.67
N CYS A 137 12.85 -1.58 41.31
CA CYS A 137 12.72 -0.45 40.40
C CYS A 137 13.47 0.78 40.94
N LYS A 138 14.40 1.37 40.16
CA LYS A 138 15.16 2.57 40.58
C LYS A 138 14.79 3.84 39.83
N LYS A 139 14.24 3.73 38.63
CA LYS A 139 13.83 4.86 37.79
C LYS A 139 12.70 4.41 36.86
N ILE A 140 11.78 5.32 36.58
CA ILE A 140 10.70 5.15 35.60
C ILE A 140 10.98 6.16 34.49
N ILE A 141 10.99 5.69 33.24
CA ILE A 141 11.26 6.51 32.05
C ILE A 141 10.14 6.23 31.05
N GLY A 142 9.57 7.28 30.48
CA GLY A 142 8.66 7.18 29.34
C GLY A 142 9.43 7.40 28.05
N TYR A 143 9.18 6.55 27.06
CA TYR A 143 9.67 6.71 25.70
C TYR A 143 8.48 6.86 24.76
N ASP A 144 8.64 7.70 23.75
CA ASP A 144 7.67 7.88 22.68
C ASP A 144 8.39 7.77 21.32
N ALA A 145 7.69 7.25 20.32
CA ALA A 145 8.24 7.06 18.99
C ALA A 145 8.02 8.34 18.16
N ASN A 146 9.12 8.92 17.66
CA ASN A 146 9.04 10.07 16.76
C ASN A 146 8.31 9.67 15.47
N ALA A 147 7.09 10.20 15.28
CA ALA A 147 6.31 10.04 14.06
C ALA A 147 6.13 8.58 13.60
N LEU A 148 5.74 7.68 14.52
CA LEU A 148 5.61 6.23 14.28
C LEU A 148 4.96 5.85 12.94
N TYR A 149 3.79 6.42 12.63
CA TYR A 149 3.08 6.10 11.39
C TYR A 149 3.79 6.61 10.14
N LEU A 150 4.45 7.78 10.19
CA LEU A 150 5.21 8.29 9.05
C LEU A 150 6.45 7.45 8.80
N TRP A 151 7.13 7.00 9.85
CA TRP A 151 8.22 6.04 9.73
C TRP A 151 7.73 4.73 9.10
N ALA A 152 6.60 4.19 9.59
CA ALA A 152 6.00 2.98 9.01
C ALA A 152 5.69 3.16 7.52
N LEU A 153 5.05 4.26 7.13
CA LEU A 153 4.74 4.62 5.73
C LEU A 153 5.99 4.82 4.85
N GLY A 154 7.15 5.11 5.44
CA GLY A 154 8.42 5.20 4.72
C GLY A 154 9.07 3.85 4.41
N ASN A 155 8.54 2.74 4.93
CA ASN A 155 8.99 1.40 4.56
C ASN A 155 8.33 0.96 3.24
N GLU A 156 8.69 -0.22 2.74
CA GLU A 156 8.01 -0.81 1.58
C GLU A 156 6.50 -0.91 1.84
N MET A 157 5.71 -0.50 0.87
CA MET A 157 4.25 -0.50 0.97
C MET A 157 3.64 -1.07 -0.31
N PRO A 158 2.59 -1.90 -0.21
CA PRO A 158 1.88 -2.36 -1.39
C PRO A 158 1.23 -1.17 -2.10
N CYS A 159 1.47 -1.10 -3.40
CA CYS A 159 0.94 -0.08 -4.30
C CYS A 159 0.45 -0.74 -5.59
N GLY A 160 -0.06 0.05 -6.53
CA GLY A 160 -0.70 -0.46 -7.74
C GLY A 160 -2.16 -0.89 -7.51
N ARG A 161 -2.70 -1.61 -8.49
CA ARG A 161 -4.02 -2.23 -8.40
C ARG A 161 -3.95 -3.50 -7.55
N LEU A 162 -4.96 -3.70 -6.71
CA LEU A 162 -5.00 -4.83 -5.81
C LEU A 162 -5.31 -6.11 -6.59
N THR A 163 -4.51 -7.14 -6.37
CA THR A 163 -4.70 -8.46 -6.97
C THR A 163 -4.65 -9.53 -5.88
N THR A 164 -5.18 -10.72 -6.18
CA THR A 164 -5.13 -11.88 -5.29
C THR A 164 -4.49 -13.03 -6.04
N VAL A 165 -3.65 -13.79 -5.34
CA VAL A 165 -3.08 -15.05 -5.82
C VAL A 165 -3.43 -16.10 -4.78
N GLU A 166 -3.85 -17.27 -5.23
CA GLU A 166 -4.10 -18.41 -4.33
C GLU A 166 -2.78 -18.86 -3.69
N ALA A 167 -2.83 -19.25 -2.42
CA ALA A 167 -1.67 -19.82 -1.75
C ALA A 167 -1.23 -21.11 -2.48
N TYR A 168 0.08 -21.31 -2.58
CA TYR A 168 0.68 -22.44 -3.28
C TYR A 168 1.82 -23.06 -2.45
N ASP A 169 2.13 -24.32 -2.74
CA ASP A 169 3.23 -25.02 -2.08
C ASP A 169 4.56 -24.29 -2.34
N GLY A 170 5.25 -23.89 -1.28
CA GLY A 170 6.50 -23.10 -1.36
C GLY A 170 6.33 -21.59 -1.26
N ILE A 171 5.10 -21.06 -1.15
CA ILE A 171 4.85 -19.62 -0.98
C ILE A 171 5.64 -19.01 0.20
N ILE A 172 5.83 -19.78 1.27
CA ILE A 172 6.59 -19.34 2.45
C ILE A 172 8.09 -19.20 2.15
N ASP A 173 8.65 -20.11 1.37
CA ASP A 173 10.06 -20.03 0.98
C ASP A 173 10.27 -18.86 0.01
N ASP A 174 9.32 -18.60 -0.87
CA ASP A 174 9.34 -17.43 -1.74
C ASP A 174 9.18 -16.11 -0.97
N ILE A 175 8.35 -16.06 0.08
CA ILE A 175 8.28 -14.91 1.00
C ILE A 175 9.61 -14.71 1.73
N LYS A 176 10.22 -15.79 2.24
CA LYS A 176 11.54 -15.72 2.90
C LYS A 176 12.64 -15.25 1.94
N ALA A 177 12.53 -15.60 0.66
CA ALA A 177 13.45 -15.24 -0.40
C ALA A 177 13.11 -13.90 -1.09
N ASP A 178 12.17 -13.10 -0.55
CA ASP A 178 11.74 -11.80 -1.08
C ASP A 178 11.20 -11.84 -2.52
N LYS A 179 10.71 -12.99 -2.98
CA LYS A 179 10.08 -13.14 -4.30
C LYS A 179 8.59 -12.79 -4.29
N VAL A 180 7.97 -12.85 -3.11
CA VAL A 180 6.56 -12.52 -2.91
C VAL A 180 6.45 -11.37 -1.92
N PHE A 181 5.78 -10.30 -2.34
CA PHE A 181 5.51 -9.11 -1.54
C PHE A 181 4.01 -8.81 -1.50
N GLY A 182 3.51 -8.40 -0.34
CA GLY A 182 2.09 -8.13 -0.12
C GLY A 182 1.63 -8.65 1.23
N PHE A 183 0.46 -9.30 1.26
CA PHE A 183 -0.11 -9.87 2.47
C PHE A 183 -0.48 -11.34 2.26
N LEU A 184 -0.28 -12.16 3.29
CA LEU A 184 -0.72 -13.55 3.34
C LEU A 184 -1.80 -13.71 4.42
N GLU A 185 -2.95 -14.29 4.06
CA GLU A 185 -3.88 -14.78 5.06
C GLU A 185 -3.39 -16.12 5.57
N CYS A 186 -3.22 -16.25 6.88
CA CYS A 186 -2.72 -17.49 7.47
C CYS A 186 -3.16 -17.64 8.93
N ASP A 187 -3.03 -18.88 9.42
CA ASP A 187 -3.07 -19.19 10.84
C ASP A 187 -1.62 -19.19 11.37
N ILE A 188 -1.38 -18.50 12.48
CA ILE A 188 -0.05 -18.35 13.08
C ILE A 188 -0.13 -18.51 14.60
N ARG A 189 0.90 -19.10 15.21
CA ARG A 189 0.99 -19.29 16.66
C ARG A 189 2.40 -19.09 17.19
N THR A 190 2.47 -18.66 18.45
CA THR A 190 3.69 -18.63 19.25
C THR A 190 3.88 -20.01 19.89
N PRO A 191 4.99 -20.72 19.62
CA PRO A 191 5.26 -22.02 20.23
C PRO A 191 5.49 -21.88 21.74
N GLU A 192 5.27 -22.97 22.48
CA GLU A 192 5.25 -22.97 23.94
C GLU A 192 6.54 -22.41 24.56
N HIS A 193 7.69 -22.83 24.03
CA HIS A 193 9.01 -22.39 24.51
C HIS A 193 9.27 -20.89 24.32
N LEU A 194 8.50 -20.18 23.48
CA LEU A 194 8.60 -18.74 23.26
C LEU A 194 7.54 -17.93 24.02
N LYS A 195 6.52 -18.58 24.61
CA LYS A 195 5.46 -17.85 25.34
C LYS A 195 6.00 -17.07 26.53
N GLN A 196 7.03 -17.59 27.21
CA GLN A 196 7.67 -16.84 28.30
C GLN A 196 8.38 -15.58 27.77
N TYR A 197 9.07 -15.69 26.63
CA TYR A 197 9.76 -14.55 26.01
C TYR A 197 8.78 -13.45 25.58
N PHE A 198 7.71 -13.85 24.89
CA PHE A 198 6.64 -12.94 24.45
C PHE A 198 5.54 -12.69 25.49
N GLY A 199 5.74 -13.13 26.74
CA GLY A 199 4.69 -13.07 27.76
C GLY A 199 4.32 -11.66 28.18
N GLU A 200 5.25 -10.72 28.07
CA GLU A 200 5.00 -9.31 28.33
C GLU A 200 4.19 -8.67 27.20
N MET A 201 4.59 -8.89 25.95
CA MET A 201 3.90 -8.41 24.76
C MET A 201 3.77 -9.55 23.76
N THR A 202 2.58 -10.14 23.73
CA THR A 202 2.25 -11.19 22.77
C THR A 202 2.34 -10.64 21.34
N PRO A 203 2.86 -11.41 20.37
CA PRO A 203 3.22 -10.88 19.07
C PRO A 203 2.00 -10.64 18.15
N ILE A 204 0.92 -11.42 18.31
CA ILE A 204 -0.21 -11.37 17.40
C ILE A 204 -1.29 -10.46 17.95
N PHE A 205 -1.69 -9.47 17.17
CA PHE A 205 -2.80 -8.58 17.51
C PHE A 205 -4.05 -8.95 16.71
N LYS A 206 -5.18 -9.13 17.39
CA LYS A 206 -6.45 -9.44 16.75
C LYS A 206 -7.63 -8.76 17.42
N ASN A 207 -8.64 -8.42 16.63
CA ASN A 207 -9.90 -7.87 17.13
C ASN A 207 -10.86 -9.01 17.45
N VAL A 208 -11.19 -9.20 18.72
CA VAL A 208 -12.18 -10.21 19.15
C VAL A 208 -13.31 -9.55 19.91
N LEU A 209 -14.49 -10.18 19.89
CA LEU A 209 -15.59 -9.78 20.77
C LEU A 209 -15.20 -10.16 22.21
N ILE A 210 -15.07 -9.15 23.07
CA ILE A 210 -14.89 -9.37 24.50
C ILE A 210 -16.25 -9.23 25.17
N ASP A 211 -16.81 -10.35 25.59
CA ASP A 211 -18.03 -10.39 26.39
C ASP A 211 -17.70 -10.09 27.86
N CYS A 212 -17.83 -8.82 28.26
CA CYS A 212 -17.61 -8.39 29.62
C CYS A 212 -18.75 -8.72 30.59
N THR A 213 -19.75 -9.49 30.16
CA THR A 213 -20.79 -10.08 31.02
C THR A 213 -20.51 -11.54 31.34
N ASN A 214 -19.40 -12.10 30.83
CA ASN A 214 -18.94 -13.43 31.13
C ASN A 214 -17.70 -13.37 32.04
N GLU A 215 -17.83 -13.84 33.28
CA GLU A 215 -16.74 -13.85 34.27
C GLU A 215 -15.49 -14.59 33.77
N SER A 216 -15.65 -15.69 33.03
CA SER A 216 -14.52 -16.48 32.50
C SER A 216 -13.67 -15.72 31.47
N VAL A 217 -14.22 -14.66 30.85
CA VAL A 217 -13.54 -13.88 29.80
C VAL A 217 -12.72 -12.74 30.39
N ILE A 218 -13.26 -12.03 31.38
CA ILE A 218 -12.62 -10.82 31.95
C ILE A 218 -12.05 -11.02 33.36
N GLY A 219 -12.29 -12.19 33.95
CA GLY A 219 -11.91 -12.54 35.31
C GLY A 219 -12.82 -11.89 36.36
N LYS A 220 -12.90 -12.54 37.52
CA LYS A 220 -13.76 -12.16 38.64
C LYS A 220 -13.71 -10.68 39.01
N HIS A 221 -12.51 -10.15 39.22
CA HIS A 221 -12.33 -8.76 39.63
C HIS A 221 -12.95 -7.75 38.64
N MET A 222 -12.71 -7.92 37.34
CA MET A 222 -13.27 -7.00 36.34
C MET A 222 -14.77 -7.22 36.13
N PHE A 223 -15.25 -8.45 36.31
CA PHE A 223 -16.67 -8.77 36.29
C PHE A 223 -17.41 -8.08 37.44
N ASP A 224 -16.95 -8.25 38.68
CA ASP A 224 -17.51 -7.60 39.86
C ASP A 224 -17.45 -6.07 39.72
N HIS A 225 -16.34 -5.52 39.22
CA HIS A 225 -16.21 -4.09 38.92
C HIS A 225 -17.23 -3.62 37.87
N ASN A 226 -17.47 -4.40 36.82
CA ASN A 226 -18.45 -4.05 35.80
C ASN A 226 -19.87 -4.05 36.39
N GLU A 227 -20.24 -5.10 37.14
CA GLU A 227 -21.55 -5.23 37.79
C GLU A 227 -21.84 -4.07 38.76
N ALA A 228 -20.83 -3.64 39.52
CA ALA A 228 -20.96 -2.50 40.45
C ALA A 228 -21.34 -1.18 39.75
N ARG A 229 -21.10 -1.04 38.44
CA ARG A 229 -21.46 0.16 37.65
C ARG A 229 -22.94 0.23 37.29
N LYS A 230 -23.73 -0.81 37.57
CA LYS A 230 -25.20 -0.85 37.34
C LYS A 230 -25.58 -0.39 35.93
N GLN A 231 -26.26 0.75 35.80
CA GLN A 231 -26.73 1.31 34.53
C GLN A 231 -25.58 1.71 33.58
N SER A 232 -24.37 1.92 34.11
CA SER A 232 -23.16 2.28 33.35
C SER A 232 -22.22 1.10 33.11
N ARG A 233 -22.76 -0.12 33.17
CA ARG A 233 -22.05 -1.35 32.78
C ARG A 233 -21.53 -1.26 31.36
N ALA A 234 -20.30 -1.71 31.17
CA ALA A 234 -19.75 -1.98 29.85
C ALA A 234 -20.56 -3.09 29.17
N LYS A 235 -20.73 -2.95 27.86
CA LYS A 235 -21.39 -3.93 26.99
C LYS A 235 -20.33 -4.73 26.22
N PRO A 236 -20.66 -5.95 25.77
CA PRO A 236 -19.81 -6.70 24.86
C PRO A 236 -19.40 -5.83 23.66
N ALA A 237 -18.11 -5.81 23.37
CA ALA A 237 -17.55 -4.97 22.32
C ALA A 237 -16.34 -5.64 21.66
N ARG A 238 -16.11 -5.33 20.39
CA ARG A 238 -14.87 -5.74 19.72
C ARG A 238 -13.71 -4.93 20.28
N LYS A 239 -12.66 -5.61 20.72
CA LYS A 239 -11.45 -5.01 21.26
C LYS A 239 -10.23 -5.63 20.59
N LEU A 240 -9.22 -4.79 20.37
CA LEU A 240 -7.90 -5.25 19.98
C LEU A 240 -7.24 -5.90 21.20
N ILE A 241 -6.79 -7.14 21.04
CA ILE A 241 -6.06 -7.85 22.09
C ILE A 241 -4.73 -8.35 21.53
N GLY A 242 -3.76 -8.50 22.43
CA GLY A 242 -2.60 -9.34 22.18
C GLY A 242 -2.96 -10.83 22.35
N SER A 243 -2.38 -11.70 21.52
CA SER A 243 -2.62 -13.13 21.52
C SER A 243 -1.36 -13.91 21.12
N PHE A 244 -1.26 -15.15 21.61
CA PHE A 244 -0.26 -16.11 21.16
C PHE A 244 -0.67 -16.86 19.89
N PHE A 245 -1.86 -16.62 19.35
CA PHE A 245 -2.30 -17.25 18.12
C PHE A 245 -3.27 -16.36 17.33
N GLY A 246 -3.33 -16.57 16.04
CA GLY A 246 -4.24 -15.92 15.11
C GLY A 246 -4.73 -16.93 14.09
N GLU A 247 -6.01 -16.85 13.74
CA GLU A 247 -6.64 -17.68 12.72
C GLU A 247 -7.18 -16.77 11.63
N LYS A 248 -6.92 -17.12 10.36
CA LYS A 248 -7.30 -16.34 9.17
C LYS A 248 -6.92 -14.86 9.30
N ILE A 249 -5.69 -14.60 9.74
CA ILE A 249 -5.20 -13.23 9.91
C ILE A 249 -4.41 -12.84 8.66
N LEU A 250 -4.62 -11.61 8.20
CA LEU A 250 -3.89 -11.06 7.05
C LEU A 250 -2.58 -10.42 7.54
N ILE A 251 -1.44 -11.05 7.25
CA ILE A 251 -0.11 -10.60 7.71
C ILE A 251 0.68 -10.02 6.55
N TYR A 252 1.23 -8.83 6.76
CA TYR A 252 2.17 -8.20 5.85
C TYR A 252 3.45 -9.06 5.73
N THR A 253 3.86 -9.36 4.50
CA THR A 253 4.92 -10.35 4.21
C THR A 253 6.26 -10.08 4.91
N PRO A 254 6.79 -8.85 5.00
CA PRO A 254 7.96 -8.56 5.85
C PRO A 254 7.76 -8.85 7.33
N LEU A 255 6.57 -8.56 7.89
CA LEU A 255 6.25 -8.92 9.26
C LEU A 255 6.16 -10.43 9.45
N LEU A 256 5.57 -11.15 8.49
CA LEU A 256 5.51 -12.61 8.51
C LEU A 256 6.91 -13.23 8.44
N LYS A 257 7.77 -12.72 7.55
CA LYS A 257 9.18 -13.12 7.44
C LYS A 257 9.90 -12.93 8.78
N TRP A 258 9.67 -11.79 9.44
CA TRP A 258 10.21 -11.51 10.78
C TRP A 258 9.68 -12.52 11.82
N TYR A 259 8.39 -12.81 11.84
CA TYR A 259 7.83 -13.81 12.74
C TYR A 259 8.46 -15.19 12.55
N LEU A 260 8.58 -15.64 11.31
CA LEU A 260 9.17 -16.94 10.99
C LEU A 260 10.66 -17.02 11.39
N SER A 261 11.42 -15.94 11.23
CA SER A 261 12.83 -15.89 11.67
C SER A 261 12.98 -15.88 13.19
N HIS A 262 11.92 -15.52 13.93
CA HIS A 262 11.87 -15.54 15.39
C HIS A 262 11.16 -16.78 15.95
N GLY A 263 11.00 -17.83 15.14
CA GLY A 263 10.49 -19.14 15.58
C GLY A 263 8.97 -19.21 15.74
N MET A 264 8.22 -18.22 15.25
CA MET A 264 6.76 -18.35 15.16
C MET A 264 6.38 -19.43 14.14
N GLU A 265 5.29 -20.14 14.41
CA GLU A 265 4.84 -21.25 13.59
C GLU A 265 3.58 -20.86 12.82
N MET A 266 3.60 -21.09 11.51
CA MET A 266 2.41 -20.99 10.68
C MET A 266 1.77 -22.37 10.54
N THR A 267 0.45 -22.46 10.71
CA THR A 267 -0.25 -23.76 10.72
C THR A 267 -1.12 -23.99 9.49
N LYS A 268 -1.62 -22.92 8.85
CA LYS A 268 -2.46 -22.98 7.63
C LYS A 268 -2.30 -21.70 6.81
N THR A 269 -2.51 -21.82 5.50
CA THR A 269 -2.66 -20.73 4.53
C THR A 269 -3.94 -20.91 3.76
#